data_AF-A0A4V2S4B6-F1
#
_entry.id   AF-A0A4V2S4B6-F1
#
_cell.length_a   1.000
_cell.length_b   1.000
_cell.length_c   1.000
_cell.angle_alpha   90.00
_cell.angle_beta   90.00
_cell.angle_gamma   90.00
#
_symmetry.space_group_name_H-M   'P 1'
#
loop_
_entity.id
_entity.type
_entity.pdbx_description
1 polymer ?
#
loop_
_entity_poly.entity_id
_entity_poly.type
_entity_poly.pdbx_seq_one_letter_code
_entity_poly.pdbx_strand_id
1 'polypeptide(L)'
;MPAQTHLATLIDADPRPVRQIERDTGLPEGSISYYTRPSTADRTQRLPKLNVMEYIAKALDKPLEVVTQACIRDLGISIEPAFTPAEVDLMHRIRALPEADQQRIKDIVASFERHPHPQPAPPQPSKR
;
A
#
# COMPACT_ATOMS: atom_id res chain seq x y z
N MET A 1 -20.30 -4.25 -15.38
CA MET A 1 -19.44 -5.34 -14.87
C MET A 1 -18.95 -4.90 -13.49
N PRO A 2 -19.29 -5.58 -12.39
CA PRO A 2 -18.74 -5.21 -11.08
C PRO A 2 -17.21 -5.33 -11.14
N ALA A 3 -16.50 -4.31 -10.64
CA ALA A 3 -15.04 -4.33 -10.60
C ALA A 3 -14.56 -5.55 -9.79
N GLN A 4 -13.69 -6.35 -10.39
CA GLN A 4 -13.05 -7.49 -9.74
C GLN A 4 -12.13 -6.95 -8.63
N THR A 5 -12.14 -7.62 -7.47
CA THR A 5 -11.29 -7.25 -6.33
C THR A 5 -9.83 -7.59 -6.62
N HIS A 6 -8.89 -6.83 -6.09
CA HIS A 6 -7.45 -7.09 -6.17
C HIS A 6 -7.08 -8.43 -5.54
N LEU A 7 -7.71 -8.79 -4.43
CA LEU A 7 -7.57 -10.12 -3.85
C LEU A 7 -8.06 -11.21 -4.81
N ALA A 8 -9.19 -11.00 -5.50
CA ALA A 8 -9.66 -11.95 -6.53
C ALA A 8 -8.65 -12.08 -7.67
N THR A 9 -8.04 -10.98 -8.13
CA THR A 9 -7.00 -11.05 -9.16
C THR A 9 -5.80 -11.89 -8.74
N LEU A 10 -5.38 -11.81 -7.47
CA LEU A 10 -4.30 -12.65 -6.95
C LEU A 10 -4.69 -14.14 -6.92
N ILE A 11 -5.93 -14.44 -6.58
CA ILE A 11 -6.45 -15.80 -6.49
C ILE A 11 -6.65 -16.40 -7.88
N ASP A 12 -7.19 -15.62 -8.83
CA ASP A 12 -7.43 -16.05 -10.21
C ASP A 12 -6.13 -16.27 -11.00
N ALA A 13 -5.01 -15.68 -10.53
CA ALA A 13 -3.68 -15.95 -11.07
C ALA A 13 -3.09 -17.29 -10.59
N ASP A 14 -3.69 -17.94 -9.57
CA ASP A 14 -3.27 -19.26 -9.12
C ASP A 14 -3.86 -20.36 -10.02
N PRO A 15 -3.05 -21.32 -10.48
CA PRO A 15 -3.54 -22.40 -11.32
C PRO A 15 -4.46 -23.39 -10.58
N ARG A 16 -4.49 -23.38 -9.24
CA ARG A 16 -5.33 -24.28 -8.44
C ARG A 16 -6.75 -23.71 -8.29
N PRO A 17 -7.78 -24.57 -8.28
CA PRO A 17 -9.14 -24.14 -7.97
C PRO A 17 -9.24 -23.63 -6.53
N VAL A 18 -10.06 -22.59 -6.31
CA VAL A 18 -10.28 -21.97 -4.98
C VAL A 18 -10.59 -22.98 -3.88
N ARG A 19 -11.40 -24.01 -4.17
CA ARG A 19 -11.71 -25.08 -3.22
C ARG A 19 -10.48 -25.86 -2.77
N GLN A 20 -9.51 -26.08 -3.65
CA GLN A 20 -8.25 -26.74 -3.31
C GLN A 20 -7.40 -25.84 -2.43
N ILE A 21 -7.35 -24.54 -2.71
CA ILE A 21 -6.65 -23.54 -1.90
C ILE A 21 -7.24 -23.49 -0.48
N GLU A 22 -8.57 -23.47 -0.35
CA GLU A 22 -9.26 -23.49 0.95
C GLU A 22 -8.95 -24.79 1.72
N ARG A 23 -8.97 -25.93 1.05
CA ARG A 23 -8.65 -27.22 1.66
C ARG A 23 -7.20 -27.30 2.15
N ASP A 24 -6.25 -26.87 1.32
CA ASP A 24 -4.82 -26.95 1.62
C ASP A 24 -4.40 -25.99 2.76
N THR A 25 -5.23 -24.98 3.03
CA THR A 25 -5.03 -24.00 4.11
C THR A 25 -5.82 -24.29 5.38
N GLY A 26 -6.77 -25.23 5.34
CA GLY A 26 -7.70 -25.46 6.45
C GLY A 26 -8.74 -24.35 6.62
N LEU A 27 -8.97 -23.52 5.59
CA LEU A 27 -10.04 -22.53 5.58
C LEU A 27 -11.40 -23.22 5.33
N PRO A 28 -12.48 -22.76 5.99
CA PRO A 28 -13.82 -23.24 5.68
C PRO A 28 -14.19 -23.01 4.20
N GLU A 29 -14.93 -23.94 3.60
CA GLU A 29 -15.37 -23.81 2.20
C GLU A 29 -16.14 -22.50 1.98
N GLY A 30 -15.76 -21.75 0.96
CA GLY A 30 -16.35 -20.46 0.60
C GLY A 30 -15.77 -19.25 1.34
N SER A 31 -14.80 -19.43 2.24
CA SER A 31 -14.12 -18.33 2.94
C SER A 31 -13.44 -17.37 1.95
N ILE A 32 -12.75 -17.88 0.94
CA ILE A 32 -12.08 -17.05 -0.06
C ILE A 32 -13.14 -16.29 -0.88
N SER A 33 -14.20 -17.00 -1.29
CA SER A 33 -15.32 -16.40 -2.02
C SER A 33 -16.04 -15.29 -1.24
N TYR A 34 -16.06 -15.36 0.09
CA TYR A 34 -16.62 -14.31 0.94
C TYR A 34 -15.84 -12.99 0.81
N TYR A 35 -14.51 -13.06 0.77
CA TYR A 35 -13.65 -11.89 0.68
C TYR A 35 -13.53 -11.32 -0.74
N THR A 36 -13.70 -12.14 -1.79
CA THR A 36 -13.55 -11.71 -3.18
C THR A 36 -14.82 -11.12 -3.80
N ARG A 37 -16.00 -11.31 -3.18
CA ARG A 37 -17.29 -10.87 -3.73
C ARG A 37 -17.42 -9.34 -3.82
N PRO A 38 -17.72 -8.77 -5.00
CA PRO A 38 -17.80 -7.32 -5.20
C PRO A 38 -19.06 -6.65 -4.64
N SER A 39 -20.14 -7.39 -4.36
CA SER A 39 -21.50 -6.86 -4.18
C SER A 39 -22.00 -6.78 -2.73
N THR A 40 -21.19 -6.34 -1.77
CA THR A 40 -21.66 -6.27 -0.37
C THR A 40 -21.37 -4.90 0.18
N ALA A 41 -22.43 -4.26 0.66
CA ALA A 41 -22.56 -2.82 0.91
C ALA A 41 -21.62 -2.25 1.98
N ASP A 42 -20.78 -3.05 2.60
CA ASP A 42 -19.88 -2.62 3.67
C ASP A 42 -18.49 -3.23 3.46
N ARG A 43 -17.66 -2.56 2.66
CA ARG A 43 -16.30 -3.03 2.33
C ARG A 43 -15.40 -2.99 3.57
N THR A 44 -15.55 -2.00 4.44
CA THR A 44 -14.71 -1.79 5.63
C THR A 44 -14.79 -2.92 6.66
N GLN A 45 -15.89 -3.67 6.72
CA GLN A 45 -16.04 -4.82 7.62
C GLN A 45 -15.35 -6.11 7.14
N ARG A 46 -14.68 -6.09 5.97
CA ARG A 46 -14.21 -7.30 5.28
C ARG A 46 -12.72 -7.52 5.28
N LEU A 47 -11.93 -6.71 5.98
CA LEU A 47 -10.51 -7.00 6.09
C LEU A 47 -10.35 -8.40 6.72
N PRO A 48 -9.75 -9.38 6.03
CA PRO A 48 -9.47 -10.67 6.64
C PRO A 48 -8.63 -10.44 7.89
N LYS A 49 -8.85 -11.25 8.92
CA LYS A 49 -7.95 -11.24 10.08
C LYS A 49 -6.54 -11.63 9.62
N LEU A 50 -5.52 -11.17 10.34
CA LEU A 50 -4.11 -11.41 9.98
C LEU A 50 -3.82 -12.91 9.74
N ASN A 51 -4.33 -13.79 10.61
CA ASN A 51 -4.19 -15.23 10.45
C ASN A 51 -4.79 -15.75 9.13
N VAL A 52 -5.93 -15.21 8.69
CA VAL A 52 -6.54 -15.56 7.39
C VAL A 52 -5.66 -15.08 6.23
N MET A 53 -5.08 -13.87 6.33
CA MET A 53 -4.13 -13.38 5.32
C MET A 53 -2.87 -14.24 5.25
N GLU A 54 -2.33 -14.68 6.39
CA GLU A 54 -1.18 -15.60 6.46
C GLU A 54 -1.49 -16.93 5.80
N TYR A 55 -2.68 -17.50 6.06
CA TYR A 55 -3.11 -18.73 5.40
C TYR A 55 -3.21 -18.54 3.88
N ILE A 56 -3.83 -17.46 3.42
CA ILE A 56 -3.95 -17.16 1.98
C ILE A 56 -2.56 -16.95 1.35
N ALA A 57 -1.69 -16.18 2.00
CA ALA A 57 -0.33 -15.91 1.51
C ALA A 57 0.49 -17.19 1.37
N LYS A 58 0.44 -18.06 2.39
CA LYS A 58 1.06 -19.38 2.35
C LYS A 58 0.44 -20.26 1.26
N ALA A 59 -0.88 -20.20 1.09
CA ALA A 59 -1.58 -20.96 0.06
C ALA A 59 -1.03 -20.60 -1.32
N LEU A 60 -1.04 -19.31 -1.66
CA LEU A 60 -0.71 -18.75 -2.96
C LEU A 60 0.80 -18.67 -3.23
N ASP A 61 1.63 -19.09 -2.27
CA ASP A 61 3.09 -18.92 -2.28
C ASP A 61 3.49 -17.46 -2.59
N LYS A 62 2.85 -16.52 -1.87
CA LYS A 62 3.08 -15.08 -1.98
C LYS A 62 3.56 -14.50 -0.64
N PRO A 63 4.35 -13.42 -0.66
CA PRO A 63 4.64 -12.67 0.56
C PRO A 63 3.35 -12.16 1.20
N LEU A 64 3.26 -12.23 2.52
CA LEU A 64 2.12 -11.71 3.29
C LEU A 64 1.80 -10.26 2.94
N GLU A 65 2.84 -9.44 2.74
CA GLU A 65 2.71 -8.04 2.35
C GLU A 65 1.89 -7.85 1.06
N VAL A 66 2.07 -8.70 0.05
CA VAL A 66 1.33 -8.62 -1.22
C VAL A 66 -0.15 -8.90 -1.01
N VAL A 67 -0.47 -9.91 -0.19
CA VAL A 67 -1.87 -10.25 0.15
C VAL A 67 -2.49 -9.14 0.99
N THR A 68 -1.77 -8.61 1.97
CA THR A 68 -2.23 -7.51 2.82
C THR A 68 -2.48 -6.24 2.01
N GLN A 69 -1.59 -5.86 1.09
CA GLN A 69 -1.78 -4.72 0.19
C GLN A 69 -3.01 -4.91 -0.72
N ALA A 70 -3.23 -6.10 -1.27
CA ALA A 70 -4.40 -6.38 -2.09
C ALA A 70 -5.71 -6.23 -1.29
N CYS A 71 -5.76 -6.82 -0.08
CA CYS A 71 -6.89 -6.68 0.83
C CYS A 71 -7.16 -5.21 1.19
N ILE A 72 -6.12 -4.42 1.46
CA ILE A 72 -6.28 -3.01 1.85
C ILE A 72 -6.69 -2.14 0.66
N ARG A 73 -6.18 -2.43 -0.54
CA ARG A 73 -6.60 -1.76 -1.78
C ARG A 73 -8.06 -2.04 -2.11
N ASP A 74 -8.56 -3.24 -1.83
CA ASP A 74 -9.98 -3.59 -1.96
C ASP A 74 -10.90 -2.77 -1.04
N LEU A 75 -10.36 -2.28 0.08
CA LEU A 75 -11.05 -1.35 0.98
C LEU A 75 -11.02 0.10 0.49
N GLY A 76 -10.31 0.40 -0.60
CA GLY A 76 -10.05 1.76 -1.05
C GLY A 76 -9.12 2.55 -0.13
N ILE A 77 -8.42 1.86 0.78
CA ILE A 77 -7.42 2.48 1.66
C ILE A 77 -6.11 2.52 0.87
N SER A 78 -5.60 3.72 0.60
CA SER A 78 -4.26 3.88 0.04
C SER A 78 -3.25 3.87 1.18
N ILE A 79 -2.40 2.84 1.24
CA ILE A 79 -1.29 2.76 2.21
C ILE A 79 -0.07 3.52 1.69
N GLU A 80 0.06 3.63 0.37
CA GLU A 80 1.05 4.54 -0.20
C GLU A 80 0.54 5.98 -0.03
N PRO A 81 1.40 6.92 0.41
CA PRO A 81 1.16 8.32 0.10
C PRO A 81 0.89 8.38 -1.39
N ALA A 82 -0.18 9.07 -1.80
CA ALA A 82 -0.42 9.31 -3.21
C ALA A 82 0.69 10.24 -3.71
N PHE A 83 1.85 9.67 -4.01
CA PHE A 83 2.97 10.38 -4.59
C PHE A 83 2.50 10.85 -5.96
N THR A 84 2.64 12.15 -6.17
CA THR A 84 2.50 12.73 -7.49
C THR A 84 3.51 12.07 -8.45
N PRO A 85 3.24 12.07 -9.77
CA PRO A 85 4.20 11.55 -10.75
C PRO A 85 5.60 12.15 -10.62
N ALA A 86 5.69 13.41 -10.19
CA ALA A 86 6.95 14.10 -9.94
C ALA A 86 7.71 13.53 -8.72
N GLU A 87 7.02 13.19 -7.64
CA GLU A 87 7.63 12.56 -6.46
C GLU A 87 8.12 11.14 -6.76
N VAL A 88 7.36 10.38 -7.56
CA VAL A 88 7.78 9.05 -8.03
C VAL A 88 9.04 9.14 -8.90
N ASP A 89 9.08 10.07 -9.86
CA ASP A 89 10.26 10.30 -10.71
C ASP A 89 11.47 10.73 -9.87
N LEU A 90 11.28 11.63 -8.89
CA LEU A 90 12.34 12.07 -7.99
C LEU A 90 12.90 10.90 -7.17
N MET A 91 12.04 10.06 -6.59
CA MET A 91 12.47 8.87 -5.85
C MET A 91 13.28 7.89 -6.71
N HIS A 92 12.84 7.66 -7.95
CA HIS A 92 13.57 6.80 -8.88
C HIS A 92 14.96 7.36 -9.19
N ARG A 93 15.06 8.66 -9.47
CA ARG A 93 16.34 9.31 -9.74
C ARG A 93 17.28 9.24 -8.54
N ILE A 94 16.78 9.50 -7.32
CA ILE A 94 17.59 9.41 -6.10
C ILE A 94 18.12 7.98 -5.89
N ARG A 95 17.27 6.96 -6.06
CA ARG A 95 17.66 5.55 -5.90
C ARG A 95 18.68 5.08 -6.94
N ALA A 96 18.72 5.70 -8.11
CA ALA A 96 19.67 5.39 -9.16
C ALA A 96 21.06 6.02 -8.93
N LEU A 97 21.19 6.96 -8.00
CA LEU A 97 22.48 7.59 -7.68
C LEU A 97 23.40 6.67 -6.86
N PRO A 98 24.72 6.86 -6.94
CA PRO A 98 25.66 6.24 -6.00
C PRO A 98 25.33 6.57 -4.55
N GLU A 99 25.60 5.64 -3.63
CA GLU A 99 25.26 5.77 -2.21
C GLU A 99 25.86 7.02 -1.55
N ALA A 100 27.08 7.42 -1.96
CA ALA A 100 27.72 8.64 -1.50
C ALA A 100 26.92 9.91 -1.84
N ASP A 101 26.31 9.96 -3.02
CA ASP A 101 25.51 11.10 -3.45
C ASP A 101 24.12 11.09 -2.82
N GLN A 102 23.54 9.90 -2.60
CA GLN A 102 22.33 9.77 -1.79
C GLN A 102 22.55 10.30 -0.37
N GLN A 103 23.71 10.01 0.23
CA GLN A 103 24.06 10.51 1.56
C GLN A 103 24.23 12.03 1.58
N ARG A 104 24.90 12.61 0.58
CA ARG A 104 24.99 14.08 0.45
C ARG A 104 23.61 14.74 0.38
N ILE A 105 22.68 14.17 -0.39
CA ILE A 105 21.31 14.68 -0.47
C ILE A 105 20.64 14.65 0.92
N LYS A 106 20.76 13.54 1.66
CA LYS A 106 20.22 13.44 3.02
C LYS A 106 20.81 14.49 3.96
N ASP A 107 22.12 14.72 3.89
CA ASP A 107 22.82 15.70 4.74
C ASP A 107 22.36 17.13 4.43
N ILE A 108 22.16 17.45 3.14
CA ILE A 108 21.62 18.74 2.70
C ILE A 108 20.19 18.93 3.22
N VAL A 109 19.29 17.94 3.05
CA VAL A 109 17.91 18.03 3.56
C VAL A 109 17.91 18.23 5.07
N ALA A 110 18.69 17.45 5.80
CA ALA A 110 18.82 17.58 7.25
C ALA A 110 19.33 18.97 7.68
N SER A 111 20.15 19.64 6.87
CA SER A 111 20.63 21.00 7.17
C SER A 111 19.51 22.05 7.07
N PHE A 112 18.57 21.88 6.14
CA PHE A 112 17.40 22.75 6.00
C PHE A 112 16.39 22.54 7.14
N GLU A 113 16.22 21.31 7.61
CA GLU A 113 15.31 21.00 8.72
C GLU A 113 15.80 21.58 10.07
N ARG A 114 17.13 21.70 10.24
CA ARG A 114 17.73 22.27 11.46
C ARG A 114 17.73 23.80 11.48
N HIS A 115 17.58 24.45 10.34
CA HIS A 115 17.50 25.90 10.21
C HIS A 115 16.18 26.30 9.53
N PRO A 116 15.04 26.34 10.26
CA PRO A 116 13.83 26.92 9.71
C PRO A 116 14.15 28.36 9.30
N HIS A 117 13.93 28.66 8.02
CA HIS A 117 14.13 29.99 7.46
C HIS A 117 13.49 31.03 8.39
N PRO A 118 14.23 32.08 8.84
CA PRO A 118 13.62 33.14 9.63
C PRO A 118 12.52 33.75 8.76
N GLN A 119 11.26 33.65 9.22
CA GLN A 119 10.16 34.32 8.53
C GLN A 119 10.50 35.80 8.38
N PRO A 120 10.33 36.40 7.19
CA PRO A 120 10.48 37.83 7.05
C PRO A 120 9.50 38.51 8.00
N ALA A 121 10.02 39.37 8.88
CA ALA A 121 9.20 40.07 9.86
C ALA A 121 8.06 40.81 9.15
N PRO A 122 6.82 40.78 9.69
CA PRO A 122 5.70 41.46 9.08
C PRO A 122 6.01 42.95 8.92
N PRO A 123 5.58 43.58 7.80
CA PRO A 123 5.85 44.99 7.55
C PRO A 123 5.26 45.83 8.69
N GLN A 124 6.11 46.64 9.34
CA GLN A 124 5.64 47.53 10.39
C GLN A 124 4.69 48.56 9.80
N PRO A 125 3.54 48.83 10.46
CA PRO A 125 2.60 49.83 9.99
C PRO A 125 3.29 51.20 10.00
N SER A 126 3.35 51.83 8.83
CA SER A 126 3.82 53.19 8.69
C SER A 126 2.89 54.11 9.48
N LYS A 127 3.40 54.69 10.57
CA LYS A 127 2.66 55.69 11.35
C LYS A 127 2.46 56.93 10.47
N ARG A 128 1.20 57.28 10.23
CA ARG A 128 0.78 58.63 9.80
C ARG A 128 0.40 59.44 11.02
#